data_AF-A0A6P0L1Q1-F1
#
_entry.id   AF-A0A6P0L1Q1-F1
#
_cell.length_a   1.000
_cell.length_b   1.000
_cell.length_c   1.000
_cell.angle_alpha   90.00
_cell.angle_beta   90.00
_cell.angle_gamma   90.00
#
_symmetry.space_group_name_H-M   'P 1'
#
loop_
_entity.id
_entity.type
_entity.pdbx_description
1 polymer ?
#
loop_
_entity_poly.entity_id
_entity_poly.type
_entity_poly.pdbx_seq_one_letter_code
_entity_poly.pdbx_strand_id
1 'polypeptide(L)' 'MNYQTISLPKEFLRSLQALPPQQQQMVFDFVEFLALKYVESEPSQSQPPRISGLLEGQGWISDDFNEPLFKE' A
#
# COMPACT_ATOMS: atom_id res chain seq x y z
N MET A 1 -18.17 7.17 9.03
CA MET A 1 -17.92 6.05 8.08
C MET A 1 -19.15 5.16 8.06
N ASN A 2 -19.93 5.17 6.98
CA ASN A 2 -21.04 4.23 6.80
C ASN A 2 -20.48 2.95 6.20
N TYR A 3 -20.10 1.98 7.04
CA TYR A 3 -19.70 0.66 6.55
C TYR A 3 -20.95 -0.08 6.06
N GLN A 4 -21.19 -0.07 4.75
CA GLN A 4 -22.16 -0.98 4.15
C GLN A 4 -21.57 -2.39 4.21
N THR A 5 -21.97 -3.16 5.23
CA THR A 5 -21.62 -4.56 5.34
C THR A 5 -22.39 -5.34 4.28
N ILE A 6 -21.72 -5.67 3.18
CA ILE A 6 -22.27 -6.61 2.21
C ILE A 6 -22.29 -7.98 2.90
N SER A 7 -23.47 -8.56 3.05
CA SER A 7 -23.60 -9.91 3.60
C SER A 7 -22.84 -10.89 2.70
N LEU A 8 -21.91 -11.67 3.26
CA LEU A 8 -21.20 -12.69 2.52
C LEU A 8 -22.19 -13.78 2.04
N PRO A 9 -22.39 -13.95 0.72
CA PRO A 9 -23.32 -14.95 0.21
C PRO A 9 -22.85 -16.35 0.60
N LYS A 10 -23.78 -17.24 0.97
CA LYS A 10 -23.45 -18.64 1.31
C LYS A 10 -22.71 -19.36 0.18
N GLU A 11 -23.03 -19.03 -1.07
CA GLU A 11 -22.37 -19.60 -2.25
C GLU A 11 -20.89 -19.17 -2.36
N PHE A 12 -20.54 -17.97 -1.89
CA PHE A 12 -19.16 -17.52 -1.85
C PHE A 12 -18.33 -18.38 -0.88
N LEU A 13 -18.85 -18.63 0.33
CA LEU A 13 -18.17 -19.50 1.31
C LEU A 13 -17.99 -20.93 0.79
N ARG A 14 -19.00 -21.48 0.09
CA ARG A 14 -18.87 -22.79 -0.55
C ARG A 14 -17.80 -22.79 -1.64
N SER A 15 -17.75 -21.75 -2.47
CA SER A 15 -16.73 -21.64 -3.52
C SER A 15 -15.31 -21.56 -2.94
N LEU A 16 -15.13 -20.85 -1.83
CA LEU A 16 -13.83 -20.75 -1.14
C LEU A 16 -13.40 -22.10 -0.54
N GLN A 17 -14.33 -22.84 0.07
CA GLN A 17 -14.05 -24.18 0.60
C GLN A 17 -13.71 -25.21 -0.49
N ALA A 18 -14.23 -25.02 -1.71
CA ALA A 18 -13.95 -25.89 -2.84
C ALA A 18 -12.56 -25.65 -3.46
N LEU A 19 -11.89 -24.54 -3.14
CA LEU A 19 -10.54 -24.26 -3.61
C LEU A 19 -9.50 -25.12 -2.88
N PRO A 20 -8.37 -25.44 -3.51
CA PRO A 20 -7.28 -26.09 -2.81
C PRO A 20 -6.66 -25.17 -1.72
N PRO A 21 -5.96 -25.73 -0.73
CA PRO A 21 -5.50 -25.00 0.45
C PRO A 21 -4.63 -23.77 0.14
N GLN A 22 -3.81 -23.84 -0.91
CA GLN A 22 -2.94 -22.75 -1.33
C GLN A 22 -3.73 -21.54 -1.81
N GLN A 23 -4.79 -21.76 -2.57
CA GLN A 23 -5.67 -20.71 -3.08
C GLN A 23 -6.54 -20.13 -1.96
N GLN A 24 -6.96 -20.95 -0.99
CA GLN A 24 -7.63 -20.46 0.21
C GLN A 24 -6.74 -19.49 0.99
N GLN A 25 -5.48 -19.88 1.22
CA GLN A 25 -4.49 -19.04 1.89
C GLN A 25 -4.30 -17.70 1.19
N MET A 26 -4.16 -17.71 -0.14
CA MET A 26 -4.05 -16.49 -0.94
C MET A 26 -5.24 -15.53 -0.75
N VAL A 27 -6.46 -16.05 -0.63
CA VAL A 27 -7.64 -15.22 -0.36
C VAL A 27 -7.57 -14.62 1.04
N PHE A 28 -7.15 -15.39 2.05
CA PHE A 28 -6.94 -14.87 3.40
C PHE A 28 -5.89 -13.77 3.44
N ASP A 29 -4.72 -14.01 2.85
CA ASP A 29 -3.62 -13.05 2.79
C ASP A 29 -4.05 -11.76 2.06
N PHE A 30 -4.86 -11.88 1.01
CA PHE A 30 -5.38 -10.72 0.29
C PHE A 30 -6.37 -9.91 1.13
N VAL A 31 -7.26 -10.58 1.87
CA VAL A 31 -8.19 -9.89 2.78
C VAL A 31 -7.43 -9.18 3.91
N GLU A 32 -6.40 -9.81 4.47
CA GLU A 32 -5.52 -9.20 5.46
C GLU A 32 -4.82 -7.95 4.89
N PHE A 33 -4.25 -8.05 3.69
CA PHE A 33 -3.67 -6.92 3.00
C PHE A 33 -4.65 -5.75 2.81
N LEU A 34 -5.89 -6.03 2.43
CA LEU A 34 -6.91 -4.98 2.27
C LEU A 34 -7.25 -4.31 3.61
N ALA A 35 -7.32 -5.08 4.70
CA ALA A 35 -7.53 -4.53 6.03
C ALA A 35 -6.37 -3.59 6.43
N LEU A 36 -5.12 -4.03 6.27
CA LEU A 36 -3.96 -3.18 6.55
C LEU A 36 -3.96 -1.91 5.69
N LYS A 37 -4.18 -2.06 4.38
CA LYS A 37 -4.06 -0.96 3.42
C LYS A 37 -5.17 0.10 3.49
N TYR A 38 -6.37 -0.26 3.95
CA TYR A 38 -7.51 0.66 3.90
C TYR A 38 -8.24 0.83 5.23
N VAL A 39 -8.07 -0.08 6.18
CA VAL A 39 -8.68 0.01 7.51
C VAL A 39 -7.67 0.56 8.53
N GLU A 40 -6.43 0.07 8.50
CA GLU A 40 -5.35 0.67 9.32
C GLU A 40 -4.73 1.90 8.64
N SER A 41 -4.68 1.89 7.30
CA SER A 41 -4.34 3.08 6.52
C SER A 41 -5.60 3.89 6.19
N GLU A 42 -6.34 4.32 7.21
CA GLU A 42 -6.97 5.63 7.05
C GLU A 42 -5.84 6.56 6.59
N PRO A 43 -5.95 7.24 5.43
CA PRO A 43 -4.99 8.27 5.13
C PRO A 43 -5.14 9.24 6.29
N SER A 44 -4.17 9.26 7.21
CA SER A 44 -3.99 10.39 8.10
C SER A 44 -4.15 11.59 7.20
N GLN A 45 -5.26 12.32 7.37
CA GLN A 45 -5.67 13.45 6.53
C GLN A 45 -4.72 14.65 6.72
N SER A 46 -3.44 14.38 6.91
CA SER A 46 -2.45 15.29 7.46
C SER A 46 -1.03 14.96 6.97
N GLN A 47 -0.86 14.16 5.90
CA GLN A 47 0.37 14.33 5.14
C GLN A 47 0.24 15.63 4.35
N PRO A 48 1.00 16.68 4.69
CA PRO A 48 0.92 17.93 3.97
C PRO A 48 1.21 17.67 2.50
N PRO A 49 0.53 18.38 1.58
CA PRO A 49 0.81 18.26 0.16
C PRO A 49 2.31 18.45 -0.08
N ARG A 50 2.89 17.65 -0.98
CA ARG A 50 4.31 17.80 -1.35
C ARG A 50 4.49 19.19 -1.96
N ILE A 51 5.34 20.01 -1.36
CA ILE A 51 5.68 21.35 -1.85
C ILE A 51 7.00 21.25 -2.61
N SER A 52 6.96 21.47 -3.92
CA SER A 52 8.19 21.56 -4.73
C SER A 52 9.08 22.69 -4.21
N GLY A 53 10.37 22.41 -4.05
CA GLY A 53 11.35 23.41 -3.60
C GLY A 53 11.31 23.74 -2.09
N LEU A 54 10.59 22.98 -1.25
CA LEU A 54 10.49 23.25 0.20
C LEU A 54 11.86 23.41 0.90
N LEU A 55 12.87 22.70 0.41
CA LEU A 55 14.24 22.69 0.94
C LEU A 55 15.25 23.23 -0.08
N GLU A 56 14.80 23.95 -1.10
CA GLU A 56 15.69 24.56 -2.08
C GLU A 56 16.67 25.51 -1.39
N GLY A 57 17.96 25.34 -1.64
CA GLY A 57 19.03 26.10 -0.99
C GLY A 57 19.32 25.74 0.48
N GLN A 58 18.61 24.78 1.07
CA GLN A 58 18.81 24.36 2.48
C GLN A 58 19.71 23.12 2.62
N GLY A 59 20.15 22.52 1.51
CA GLY A 59 21.06 21.38 1.49
C GLY A 59 22.40 21.73 0.85
N TRP A 60 23.48 21.11 1.33
CA TRP A 60 24.74 21.08 0.61
C TRP A 60 24.73 19.88 -0.33
N ILE A 61 24.86 20.14 -1.62
CA ILE A 61 25.05 19.12 -2.65
C ILE A 61 26.55 19.10 -2.93
N SER A 62 27.14 17.90 -2.90
CA SER A 62 28.56 17.73 -3.24
C SER A 62 28.83 18.17 -4.68
N ASP A 63 29.99 18.77 -4.92
CA ASP A 63 30.38 19.29 -6.24
C ASP A 63 30.41 18.19 -7.31
N ASP A 64 30.62 16.94 -6.89
CA ASP A 64 30.67 15.74 -7.74
C ASP A 64 29.31 15.05 -7.94
N PHE A 65 28.20 15.60 -7.46
CA PHE A 65 26.88 14.95 -7.57
C PHE A 65 26.48 14.64 -9.02
N ASN A 66 26.89 15.50 -9.95
CA ASN A 66 26.62 15.34 -11.38
C ASN A 66 27.74 14.58 -12.10
N GLU A 67 28.80 14.21 -11.42
CA GLU A 67 29.88 13.45 -12.04
C GLU A 67 29.41 12.03 -12.36
N PRO A 68 29.80 11.49 -13.53
CA PRO A 68 29.49 10.12 -13.87
C PRO A 68 30.14 9.20 -12.83
N LEU A 69 29.35 8.27 -12.28
CA LEU A 69 29.91 7.16 -11.53
C LEU A 69 30.93 6.46 -12.44
N PHE A 70 32.19 6.42 -12.00
CA PHE A 70 33.30 5.89 -12.79
C PHE A 70 32.92 4.54 -13.41
N LYS A 71 33.21 4.38 -14.70
CA LYS A 71 33.08 3.09 -15.39
C LYS A 71 34.38 2.33 -15.21
N GLU A 72 34.36 1.30 -14.38
CA GLU A 72 35.34 0.19 -14.44
C GLU A 72 34.69 -1.02 -15.12
#